data_AF-A0AAD5RXN5-F1
#
_entry.id   AF-A0AAD5RXN5-F1
#
_cell.length_a   1.000
_cell.length_b   1.000
_cell.length_c   1.000
_cell.angle_alpha   90.00
_cell.angle_beta   90.00
_cell.angle_gamma   90.00
#
_symmetry.space_group_name_H-M   'P 1'
#
loop_
_entity.id
_entity.type
_entity.pdbx_description
1 polymer ?
#
loop_
_entity_poly.entity_id
_entity_poly.type
_entity_poly.pdbx_seq_one_letter_code
_entity_poly.pdbx_strand_id
1 'polypeptide(L)'
;MDSVPSEQTPFEAASAHTSRLARQYQALLDQSTPFVTYRWIGTGVFLLLFFFRILLAQGWYIVAYALGIYLLNLFLAFLQPKFDPSNEAIDSEMEDGTAGSLPTKQDEEFKPFIRRLPEFKFWHAATRAVAISFTCSWFEIFNVPVFWPILVMYWFILFVLTMRKQIQHMIKYRYVPFTFGKAKYGKPSTS
;
A
#
# COMPACT_ATOMS: atom_id res chain seq x y z
N MET A 1 28.56 -8.96 48.98
CA MET A 1 27.59 -9.81 48.27
C MET A 1 27.64 -9.34 46.82
N ASP A 2 28.61 -9.85 46.07
CA ASP A 2 28.88 -9.45 44.70
C ASP A 2 27.75 -9.92 43.80
N SER A 3 27.07 -8.97 43.14
CA SER A 3 26.04 -9.28 42.16
C SER A 3 26.71 -9.93 40.96
N VAL A 4 26.54 -11.24 40.82
CA VAL A 4 26.93 -12.02 39.65
C VAL A 4 26.42 -11.29 38.39
N PRO A 5 27.28 -10.96 37.41
CA PRO A 5 26.81 -10.36 36.17
C PRO A 5 25.93 -11.41 35.49
N SER A 6 24.65 -11.07 35.30
CA SER A 6 23.70 -11.92 34.58
C SER A 6 24.31 -12.31 33.23
N GLU A 7 24.64 -13.59 33.05
CA GLU A 7 25.05 -14.14 31.75
C GLU A 7 23.94 -13.84 30.75
N GLN A 8 24.18 -12.88 29.87
CA GLN A 8 23.26 -12.55 28.79
C GLN A 8 23.14 -13.79 27.90
N THR A 9 21.95 -14.38 27.84
CA THR A 9 21.75 -15.54 26.98
C THR A 9 21.98 -15.13 25.51
N PRO A 10 22.53 -15.99 24.64
CA PRO A 10 22.74 -15.66 23.22
C PRO A 10 21.46 -15.17 22.52
N PHE A 11 20.30 -15.64 22.99
CA PHE A 11 18.99 -15.21 22.53
C PHE A 11 18.62 -13.78 22.99
N GLU A 12 18.93 -13.42 24.24
CA GLU A 12 18.75 -12.04 24.73
C GLU A 12 19.70 -11.06 24.03
N ALA A 13 20.94 -11.45 23.77
CA ALA A 13 21.86 -10.67 22.96
C ALA A 13 21.33 -10.47 21.53
N ALA A 14 20.86 -11.54 20.86
CA ALA A 14 20.25 -11.45 19.54
C ALA A 14 18.97 -10.58 19.52
N SER A 15 18.14 -10.68 20.56
CA SER A 15 16.94 -9.84 20.75
C SER A 15 17.29 -8.37 20.99
N ALA A 16 18.35 -8.10 21.77
CA ALA A 16 18.87 -6.75 21.99
C ALA A 16 19.46 -6.14 20.70
N HIS A 17 20.14 -6.92 19.86
CA HIS A 17 20.67 -6.44 18.57
C HIS A 17 19.56 -6.17 17.56
N THR A 18 18.56 -7.04 17.45
CA THR A 18 17.42 -6.86 16.54
C THR A 18 16.55 -5.67 16.94
N SER A 19 16.30 -5.47 18.23
CA SER A 19 15.54 -4.31 18.74
C SER A 19 16.28 -2.98 18.54
N ARG A 20 17.61 -2.97 18.67
CA ARG A 20 18.43 -1.78 18.36
C ARG A 20 18.37 -1.44 16.86
N LEU A 21 18.50 -2.43 15.99
CA LEU A 21 18.44 -2.22 14.53
C LEU A 21 17.05 -1.75 14.10
N ALA A 22 15.98 -2.32 14.67
CA ALA A 22 14.61 -1.88 14.40
C ALA A 22 14.38 -0.42 14.83
N ARG A 23 14.91 0.00 15.99
CA ARG A 23 14.84 1.40 16.45
C ARG A 23 15.60 2.35 15.54
N GLN A 24 16.80 1.97 15.09
CA GLN A 24 17.58 2.79 14.16
C GLN A 24 16.90 2.92 12.79
N TYR A 25 16.36 1.81 12.28
CA TYR A 25 15.58 1.82 11.05
C TYR A 25 14.36 2.73 11.16
N GLN A 26 13.62 2.66 12.27
CA GLN A 26 12.50 3.54 12.52
C GLN A 26 12.93 5.01 12.62
N ALA A 27 14.06 5.31 13.29
CA ALA A 27 14.58 6.67 13.39
C ALA A 27 14.96 7.27 12.02
N LEU A 28 15.57 6.47 11.14
CA LEU A 28 15.86 6.88 9.76
C LEU A 28 14.58 7.13 8.95
N LEU A 29 13.58 6.26 9.12
CA LEU A 29 12.28 6.44 8.49
C LEU A 29 11.61 7.74 8.96
N ASP A 30 11.64 8.00 10.27
CA ASP A 30 11.04 9.19 10.86
C ASP A 30 11.72 10.47 10.34
N GLN A 31 13.04 10.45 10.16
CA GLN A 31 13.80 11.56 9.55
C GLN A 31 13.44 11.81 8.07
N SER A 32 13.02 10.78 7.34
CA SER A 32 12.59 10.89 5.93
C SER A 32 11.16 11.42 5.74
N THR A 33 10.35 11.41 6.81
CA THR A 33 8.93 11.84 6.81
C THR A 33 8.67 13.19 6.14
N PRO A 34 9.39 14.29 6.47
CA PRO A 34 9.07 15.61 5.94
C PRO A 34 9.34 15.76 4.44
N PHE A 35 10.19 14.92 3.85
CA PHE A 35 10.64 15.05 2.47
C PHE A 35 9.72 14.35 1.45
N VAL A 36 8.43 14.66 1.49
CA VAL A 36 7.39 14.01 0.64
C VAL A 36 7.78 14.02 -0.84
N THR A 37 8.09 15.19 -1.41
CA THR A 37 8.41 15.33 -2.84
C THR A 37 9.62 14.50 -3.26
N TYR A 38 10.71 14.58 -2.49
CA TYR A 38 11.95 13.85 -2.79
C TYR A 38 11.76 12.34 -2.69
N ARG A 39 10.98 11.89 -1.71
CA ARG A 39 10.61 10.48 -1.53
C ARG A 39 9.93 9.93 -2.79
N TRP A 40 8.90 10.63 -3.28
CA TRP A 40 8.15 10.21 -4.47
C TRP A 40 8.95 10.33 -5.77
N ILE A 41 9.78 11.37 -5.91
CA ILE A 41 10.71 11.48 -7.04
C ILE A 41 11.66 10.28 -7.04
N GLY A 42 12.25 9.94 -5.89
CA GLY A 42 13.14 8.79 -5.76
C GLY A 42 12.46 7.48 -6.16
N THR A 43 11.24 7.22 -5.68
CA THR A 43 10.46 6.03 -6.07
C THR A 43 10.13 6.04 -7.57
N GLY A 44 9.76 7.19 -8.12
CA GLY A 44 9.45 7.33 -9.55
C GLY A 44 10.67 7.07 -10.43
N VAL A 45 11.82 7.66 -10.11
CA VAL A 45 13.09 7.41 -10.81
C VAL A 45 13.45 5.93 -10.73
N PHE A 46 13.32 5.32 -9.55
CA PHE A 46 13.68 3.92 -9.37
C PHE A 46 12.73 2.97 -10.11
N LEU A 47 11.44 3.28 -10.14
CA LEU A 47 10.45 2.57 -10.95
C LEU A 47 10.75 2.69 -12.45
N LEU A 48 11.15 3.87 -12.93
CA LEU A 48 11.55 4.08 -14.31
C LEU A 48 12.80 3.27 -14.67
N LEU A 49 13.80 3.22 -13.79
CA LEU A 49 15.00 2.38 -13.99
C LEU A 49 14.64 0.89 -14.07
N PHE A 50 13.70 0.43 -13.24
CA PHE A 50 13.17 -0.93 -13.34
C PHE A 50 12.53 -1.19 -14.70
N PHE A 51 11.58 -0.36 -15.14
CA PHE A 51 10.94 -0.53 -16.44
C PHE A 51 11.92 -0.45 -17.60
N PHE A 52 12.87 0.49 -17.55
CA PHE A 52 13.93 0.61 -18.55
C PHE A 52 14.75 -0.68 -18.65
N ARG A 53 15.11 -1.29 -17.52
CA ARG A 53 15.82 -2.58 -17.49
C ARG A 53 14.99 -3.73 -18.09
N ILE A 54 13.70 -3.79 -17.80
CA ILE A 54 12.79 -4.82 -18.34
C ILE A 54 12.65 -4.67 -19.85
N LEU A 55 12.51 -3.43 -20.34
CA LEU A 55 12.38 -3.14 -21.77
C LEU A 55 13.69 -3.39 -22.53
N LEU A 56 14.85 -3.08 -21.98
CA LEU A 56 16.13 -3.36 -22.65
C LEU A 56 16.43 -4.85 -22.72
N ALA A 57 16.19 -5.59 -21.65
CA ALA A 57 16.52 -7.01 -21.60
C ALA A 57 15.40 -7.93 -22.11
N GLN A 58 14.22 -7.37 -22.40
CA GLN A 58 13.07 -8.08 -22.96
C GLN A 58 12.69 -9.35 -22.16
N GLY A 59 12.67 -9.26 -20.82
CA GLY A 59 12.42 -10.41 -19.94
C GLY A 59 11.88 -10.02 -18.55
N TRP A 60 11.72 -10.99 -17.66
CA TRP A 60 11.19 -10.80 -16.28
C TRP A 60 9.79 -10.16 -16.22
N TYR A 61 8.96 -10.41 -17.25
CA TYR A 61 7.60 -9.88 -17.34
C TYR A 61 6.69 -10.30 -16.18
N ILE A 62 6.90 -11.49 -15.62
CA ILE A 62 6.16 -11.96 -14.43
C ILE A 62 6.47 -11.06 -13.22
N VAL A 63 7.74 -10.68 -13.04
CA VAL A 63 8.16 -9.81 -11.93
C VAL A 63 7.54 -8.41 -12.09
N ALA A 64 7.53 -7.89 -13.32
CA ALA A 64 6.89 -6.61 -13.62
C ALA A 64 5.36 -6.66 -13.43
N TYR A 65 4.73 -7.78 -13.81
CA TYR A 65 3.30 -8.01 -13.63
C TYR A 65 2.91 -8.11 -12.15
N ALA A 66 3.68 -8.87 -11.35
CA ALA A 66 3.48 -8.98 -9.92
C ALA A 66 3.64 -7.61 -9.21
N LEU A 67 4.65 -6.82 -9.61
CA LEU A 67 4.81 -5.45 -9.14
C LEU A 67 3.59 -4.59 -9.49
N GLY A 68 3.10 -4.69 -10.73
CA GLY A 68 1.94 -3.93 -11.21
C GLY A 68 0.65 -4.26 -10.44
N ILE A 69 0.39 -5.54 -10.17
CA ILE A 69 -0.77 -5.94 -9.34
C ILE A 69 -0.59 -5.45 -7.91
N TYR A 70 0.61 -5.60 -7.34
CA TYR A 70 0.88 -5.17 -5.97
C TYR A 70 0.67 -3.66 -5.80
N LEU A 71 1.17 -2.85 -6.73
CA LEU A 71 0.96 -1.40 -6.72
C LEU A 71 -0.51 -1.02 -6.88
N LEU A 72 -1.26 -1.76 -7.71
CA LEU A 72 -2.70 -1.58 -7.83
C LEU A 72 -3.44 -1.92 -6.52
N ASN A 73 -3.07 -3.02 -5.86
CA ASN A 73 -3.63 -3.37 -4.56
C ASN A 73 -3.31 -2.31 -3.48
N LEU A 74 -2.09 -1.76 -3.51
CA LEU A 74 -1.71 -0.69 -2.60
C LEU A 74 -2.50 0.59 -2.86
N PHE A 75 -2.75 0.90 -4.14
CA PHE A 75 -3.59 2.03 -4.55
C PHE A 75 -5.05 1.83 -4.13
N LEU A 76 -5.54 0.60 -4.23
CA LEU A 76 -6.85 0.21 -3.74
C LEU A 76 -7.00 0.48 -2.24
N ALA A 77 -6.04 -0.02 -1.45
CA ALA A 77 -5.99 0.19 -0.01
C ALA A 77 -5.81 1.67 0.38
N PHE A 78 -5.26 2.50 -0.51
CA PHE A 78 -5.18 3.95 -0.29
C PHE A 78 -6.53 4.65 -0.48
N LEU A 79 -7.34 4.19 -1.44
CA LEU A 79 -8.66 4.76 -1.72
C LEU A 79 -9.74 4.33 -0.73
N GLN A 80 -9.59 3.14 -0.12
CA GLN A 80 -10.57 2.62 0.84
C GLN A 80 -10.46 3.32 2.22
N PRO A 81 -11.60 3.60 2.88
CA PRO A 81 -11.63 4.12 4.25
C PRO A 81 -11.20 3.03 5.25
N LYS A 82 -10.65 3.44 6.41
CA LYS A 82 -10.22 2.50 7.47
C LYS A 82 -11.34 1.63 8.03
N PHE A 83 -12.53 2.18 8.14
CA PHE A 83 -13.67 1.56 8.82
C PHE A 83 -14.84 1.57 7.86
N ASP A 84 -15.01 0.46 7.15
CA ASP A 84 -16.19 0.20 6.34
C ASP A 84 -16.69 -1.21 6.68
N PRO A 85 -17.93 -1.39 7.14
CA PRO A 85 -18.55 -2.70 7.29
C PRO A 85 -18.52 -3.51 5.98
N SER A 86 -18.44 -2.85 4.81
CA SER A 86 -18.29 -3.51 3.52
C SER A 86 -16.88 -4.02 3.23
N ASN A 87 -15.84 -3.58 3.96
CA ASN A 87 -14.48 -4.11 3.77
C ASN A 87 -14.37 -5.55 4.27
N GLU A 88 -15.10 -5.92 5.33
CA GLU A 88 -15.24 -7.33 5.70
C GLU A 88 -15.92 -8.10 4.57
N ALA A 89 -16.96 -7.53 3.96
CA ALA A 89 -17.64 -8.15 2.82
C ALA A 89 -16.76 -8.23 1.55
N ILE A 90 -15.86 -7.27 1.27
CA ILE A 90 -14.96 -7.31 0.10
C ILE A 90 -13.79 -8.27 0.35
N ASP A 91 -13.20 -8.26 1.54
CA ASP A 91 -12.16 -9.21 1.92
C ASP A 91 -12.75 -10.65 1.92
N SER A 92 -14.02 -10.82 2.34
CA SER A 92 -14.77 -12.09 2.20
C SER A 92 -15.21 -12.41 0.76
N GLU A 93 -15.60 -11.44 -0.08
CA GLU A 93 -15.96 -11.67 -1.50
C GLU A 93 -14.77 -12.09 -2.37
N MET A 94 -13.55 -11.68 -1.99
CA MET A 94 -12.32 -12.16 -2.63
C MET A 94 -11.92 -13.57 -2.19
N GLU A 95 -12.39 -14.02 -1.02
CA GLU A 95 -12.08 -15.35 -0.45
C GLU A 95 -13.21 -16.37 -0.72
N ASP A 96 -14.46 -15.93 -0.85
CA ASP A 96 -15.63 -16.79 -1.02
C ASP A 96 -16.69 -16.08 -1.89
N GLY A 97 -16.92 -16.61 -3.09
CA GLY A 97 -17.79 -16.02 -4.12
C GLY A 97 -19.30 -16.09 -3.82
N THR A 98 -19.74 -15.86 -2.58
CA THR A 98 -21.17 -15.89 -2.21
C THR A 98 -21.60 -14.59 -1.52
N ALA A 99 -22.42 -13.81 -2.25
CA ALA A 99 -23.01 -12.56 -1.77
C ALA A 99 -24.30 -12.81 -0.99
N GLY A 100 -24.45 -12.19 0.18
CA GLY A 100 -25.77 -12.00 0.78
C GLY A 100 -25.77 -11.65 2.26
N SER A 101 -25.71 -10.35 2.60
CA SER A 101 -26.27 -9.88 3.87
C SER A 101 -27.04 -8.56 3.67
N LEU A 102 -28.22 -8.51 4.31
CA LEU A 102 -29.26 -7.51 4.08
C LEU A 102 -28.92 -6.14 4.71
N PRO A 103 -29.27 -5.02 4.05
CA PRO A 103 -28.97 -3.68 4.55
C PRO A 103 -30.00 -3.22 5.60
N THR A 104 -29.54 -2.76 6.76
CA THR A 104 -30.39 -1.98 7.68
C THR A 104 -29.69 -0.74 8.21
N LYS A 105 -30.36 0.41 7.99
CA LYS A 105 -30.28 1.71 8.69
C LYS A 105 -29.02 2.54 8.39
N GLN A 106 -29.07 3.54 7.50
CA GLN A 106 -29.66 4.88 7.71
C GLN A 106 -29.37 5.43 9.12
N ASP A 107 -28.19 6.03 9.28
CA ASP A 107 -27.90 7.24 10.09
C ASP A 107 -26.41 7.58 9.89
N GLU A 108 -26.10 8.30 8.80
CA GLU A 108 -24.74 8.70 8.43
C GLU A 108 -24.26 9.88 9.29
N GLU A 109 -23.76 9.57 10.48
CA GLU A 109 -22.83 10.45 11.20
C GLU A 109 -21.56 10.60 10.34
N PHE A 110 -21.29 11.82 9.87
CA PHE A 110 -20.16 12.14 9.00
C PHE A 110 -18.83 11.99 9.76
N LYS A 111 -18.26 10.78 9.74
CA LYS A 111 -16.94 10.50 10.31
C LYS A 111 -15.85 10.93 9.32
N PRO A 112 -14.90 11.79 9.73
CA PRO A 112 -13.83 12.25 8.84
C PRO A 112 -13.11 11.08 8.18
N PHE A 113 -12.87 11.16 6.87
CA PHE A 113 -12.13 10.14 6.11
C PHE A 113 -10.72 9.95 6.68
N ILE A 114 -10.53 8.89 7.45
CA ILE A 114 -9.20 8.39 7.78
C ILE A 114 -8.87 7.31 6.76
N ARG A 115 -7.98 7.65 5.81
CA ARG A 115 -7.50 6.73 4.77
C ARG A 115 -6.91 5.46 5.40
N ARG A 116 -7.20 4.27 4.85
CA ARG A 116 -6.72 2.97 5.38
C ARG A 116 -5.21 2.91 5.45
N LEU A 117 -4.55 3.39 4.40
CA LEU A 117 -3.10 3.49 4.35
C LEU A 117 -2.61 4.96 4.44
N PRO A 118 -1.88 5.34 5.49
CA PRO A 118 -1.16 6.61 5.51
C PRO A 118 -0.21 6.71 4.31
N GLU A 119 -0.10 7.89 3.71
CA GLU A 119 0.75 8.13 2.53
C GLU A 119 2.19 7.66 2.74
N PHE A 120 2.75 7.85 3.93
CA PHE A 120 4.09 7.38 4.27
C PHE A 120 4.22 5.86 4.14
N LYS A 121 3.23 5.10 4.63
CA LYS A 121 3.22 3.63 4.52
C LYS A 121 3.00 3.18 3.08
N PHE A 122 2.19 3.90 2.30
CA PHE A 122 2.05 3.68 0.86
C PHE A 122 3.42 3.83 0.18
N TRP A 123 4.07 4.97 0.36
CA TRP A 123 5.35 5.25 -0.28
C TRP A 123 6.41 4.21 0.10
N HIS A 124 6.49 3.86 1.38
CA HIS A 124 7.47 2.89 1.88
C HIS A 124 7.23 1.48 1.30
N ALA A 125 5.98 1.01 1.31
CA ALA A 125 5.62 -0.29 0.75
C ALA A 125 5.86 -0.34 -0.77
N ALA A 126 5.48 0.71 -1.50
CA ALA A 126 5.71 0.82 -2.93
C ALA A 126 7.22 0.80 -3.24
N THR A 127 8.02 1.61 -2.56
CA THR A 127 9.47 1.68 -2.76
C THR A 127 10.15 0.35 -2.46
N ARG A 128 9.73 -0.33 -1.38
CA ARG A 128 10.25 -1.65 -1.03
C ARG A 128 9.89 -2.70 -2.08
N ALA A 129 8.66 -2.68 -2.61
CA ALA A 129 8.25 -3.60 -3.67
C ALA A 129 9.06 -3.36 -4.95
N VAL A 130 9.26 -2.10 -5.37
CA VAL A 130 10.12 -1.77 -6.52
C VAL A 130 11.55 -2.25 -6.29
N ALA A 131 12.12 -2.09 -5.09
CA ALA A 131 13.47 -2.57 -4.76
C ALA A 131 13.61 -4.09 -4.84
N ILE A 132 12.61 -4.81 -4.34
CA ILE A 132 12.56 -6.27 -4.41
C ILE A 132 12.43 -6.70 -5.87
N SER A 133 11.48 -6.14 -6.63
CA SER A 133 11.28 -6.46 -8.05
C SER A 133 12.52 -6.15 -8.89
N PHE A 134 13.17 -5.02 -8.62
CA PHE A 134 14.45 -4.68 -9.24
C PHE A 134 15.48 -5.75 -8.94
N THR A 135 15.72 -6.08 -7.66
CA THR A 135 16.67 -7.14 -7.28
C THR A 135 16.32 -8.51 -7.91
N CYS A 136 15.05 -8.90 -7.92
CA CYS A 136 14.59 -10.14 -8.55
C CYS A 136 14.86 -10.18 -10.06
N SER A 137 14.83 -9.05 -10.75
CA SER A 137 15.11 -9.00 -12.19
C SER A 137 16.58 -9.24 -12.58
N TRP A 138 17.47 -9.43 -11.60
CA TRP A 138 18.87 -9.80 -11.81
C TRP A 138 19.09 -11.31 -11.73
N PHE A 139 18.11 -12.06 -11.25
CA PHE A 139 18.20 -13.52 -11.15
C PHE A 139 17.38 -14.18 -12.26
N GLU A 140 17.99 -15.13 -12.96
CA GLU A 140 17.33 -15.85 -14.07
C GLU A 140 16.20 -16.77 -13.61
N ILE A 141 16.18 -17.19 -12.34
CA ILE A 141 15.13 -18.02 -11.77
C ILE A 141 13.73 -17.40 -11.90
N PHE A 142 13.64 -16.06 -11.90
CA PHE A 142 12.38 -15.33 -12.07
C PHE A 142 12.08 -14.97 -13.53
N ASN A 143 12.94 -15.36 -14.48
CA ASN A 143 12.79 -15.08 -15.90
C ASN A 143 12.13 -16.27 -16.62
N VAL A 144 10.81 -16.35 -16.54
CA VAL A 144 10.04 -17.39 -17.24
C VAL A 144 9.53 -16.83 -18.58
N PRO A 145 9.73 -17.53 -19.71
CA PRO A 145 9.21 -17.10 -20.99
C PRO A 145 7.67 -17.14 -20.98
N VAL A 146 7.06 -15.96 -21.11
CA VAL A 146 5.60 -15.78 -21.14
C VAL A 146 5.21 -14.79 -22.23
N PHE A 147 4.01 -14.93 -22.76
CA PHE A 147 3.48 -13.99 -23.75
C PHE A 147 3.07 -12.67 -23.07
N TRP A 148 4.03 -11.78 -22.86
CA TRP A 148 3.84 -10.53 -22.09
C TRP A 148 2.67 -9.63 -22.53
N PRO A 149 2.26 -9.55 -23.83
CA PRO A 149 1.14 -8.70 -24.20
C PRO A 149 -0.18 -9.12 -23.52
N ILE A 150 -0.39 -10.42 -23.28
CA ILE A 150 -1.59 -10.87 -22.56
C ILE A 150 -1.59 -10.40 -21.11
N LEU A 151 -0.43 -10.38 -20.45
CA LEU A 151 -0.29 -9.92 -19.07
C LEU A 151 -0.64 -8.44 -18.95
N VAL A 152 -0.18 -7.63 -19.90
CA VAL A 152 -0.52 -6.21 -19.96
C VAL A 152 -2.02 -6.01 -20.16
N MET A 153 -2.63 -6.77 -21.09
CA MET A 153 -4.07 -6.73 -21.30
C MET A 153 -4.86 -7.12 -20.04
N TYR A 154 -4.48 -8.20 -19.36
CA TYR A 154 -5.10 -8.61 -18.10
C TYR A 154 -4.95 -7.53 -17.03
N TRP A 155 -3.76 -6.93 -16.92
CA TRP A 155 -3.53 -5.85 -15.96
C TRP A 155 -4.45 -4.66 -16.23
N PHE A 156 -4.62 -4.22 -17.49
CA PHE A 156 -5.53 -3.13 -17.82
C PHE A 156 -7.00 -3.48 -17.55
N ILE A 157 -7.44 -4.69 -17.92
CA ILE A 157 -8.81 -5.14 -17.64
C ILE A 157 -9.06 -5.14 -16.12
N LEU A 158 -8.16 -5.74 -15.35
CA LEU A 158 -8.24 -5.80 -13.90
C LEU A 158 -8.20 -4.41 -13.27
N PHE A 159 -7.33 -3.52 -13.77
CA PHE A 159 -7.25 -2.12 -13.35
C PHE A 159 -8.59 -1.40 -13.56
N VAL A 160 -9.15 -1.46 -14.77
CA VAL A 160 -10.42 -0.80 -15.09
C VAL A 160 -11.58 -1.37 -14.29
N LEU A 161 -11.68 -2.69 -14.17
CA LEU A 161 -12.74 -3.34 -13.39
C LEU A 161 -12.64 -2.97 -11.90
N THR A 162 -11.44 -3.07 -11.32
CA THR A 162 -11.18 -2.69 -9.93
C THR A 162 -11.52 -1.23 -9.70
N MET A 163 -11.01 -0.32 -10.54
CA MET A 163 -11.28 1.12 -10.42
C MET A 163 -12.76 1.45 -10.56
N ARG A 164 -13.47 0.80 -11.50
CA ARG A 164 -14.91 0.99 -11.66
C ARG A 164 -15.69 0.54 -10.42
N LYS A 165 -15.38 -0.63 -9.86
CA LYS A 165 -16.00 -1.15 -8.63
C LYS A 165 -15.76 -0.18 -7.47
N GLN A 166 -14.54 0.35 -7.34
CA GLN A 166 -14.19 1.30 -6.29
C GLN A 166 -14.93 2.62 -6.42
N ILE A 167 -14.95 3.22 -7.62
CA ILE A 167 -15.67 4.49 -7.83
C ILE A 167 -17.16 4.32 -7.53
N GLN A 168 -17.77 3.20 -7.93
CA GLN A 168 -19.17 2.90 -7.60
C GLN A 168 -19.40 2.82 -6.09
N HIS A 169 -18.49 2.17 -5.35
CA HIS A 169 -18.55 2.11 -3.89
C HIS A 169 -18.42 3.50 -3.26
N MET A 170 -17.46 4.30 -3.71
CA MET A 170 -17.26 5.67 -3.25
C MET A 170 -18.50 6.55 -3.46
N ILE A 171 -19.19 6.39 -4.60
CA ILE A 171 -20.44 7.08 -4.91
C ILE A 171 -21.58 6.58 -3.99
N LYS A 172 -21.70 5.25 -3.82
CA LYS A 172 -22.75 4.63 -2.99
C LYS A 172 -22.66 5.04 -1.52
N TYR A 173 -21.44 5.11 -0.98
CA TYR A 173 -21.18 5.43 0.44
C TYR A 173 -20.71 6.88 0.65
N ARG A 174 -20.91 7.76 -0.34
CA ARG A 174 -20.79 9.24 -0.24
C ARG A 174 -19.46 9.73 0.32
N TYR A 175 -18.38 9.37 -0.35
CA TYR A 175 -17.09 9.18 0.29
C TYR A 175 -15.99 9.58 -0.68
N VAL A 176 -15.18 10.58 -0.32
CA VAL A 176 -14.16 11.16 -1.19
C VAL A 176 -12.77 11.06 -0.56
N PRO A 177 -11.75 10.52 -1.28
CA PRO A 177 -10.42 10.27 -0.73
C PRO A 177 -9.61 11.56 -0.56
N PHE A 178 -10.08 12.63 -1.21
CA PHE A 178 -9.51 13.97 -1.16
C PHE A 178 -10.56 14.96 -0.65
N THR A 179 -10.32 15.51 0.54
CA THR A 179 -11.09 16.64 1.06
C THR A 179 -10.58 17.94 0.43
N PHE A 180 -11.02 18.26 -0.79
CA PHE A 180 -10.79 19.58 -1.38
C PHE A 180 -11.82 20.57 -0.82
N GLY A 181 -11.51 21.14 0.34
CA GLY A 181 -12.32 22.22 0.91
C GLY A 181 -12.17 22.31 2.42
N LYS A 182 -11.65 23.44 2.91
CA LYS A 182 -11.69 23.76 4.34
C LYS A 182 -13.15 23.79 4.77
N ALA A 183 -13.52 23.01 5.79
CA ALA A 183 -14.77 23.21 6.50
C ALA A 183 -14.77 24.65 7.04
N LYS A 184 -15.53 25.55 6.40
CA LYS A 184 -15.84 26.85 6.98
C LYS A 184 -16.73 26.57 8.18
N TYR A 185 -16.14 26.52 9.36
CA TYR A 185 -16.90 26.63 10.61
C TYR A 185 -17.68 27.94 10.53
N GLY A 186 -19.00 27.85 10.35
CA GLY A 186 -19.88 28.99 10.48
C GLY A 186 -19.69 29.57 11.88
N LYS A 187 -19.33 30.86 11.97
CA LYS A 187 -19.37 31.57 13.24
C LYS A 187 -20.80 31.46 13.80
N PRO A 188 -20.99 31.11 15.07
CA PRO A 188 -22.31 31.15 15.67
C PRO A 188 -22.82 32.60 15.61
N SER A 189 -23.96 32.80 14.97
CA SER A 189 -24.67 34.08 15.00
C SER A 189 -25.17 34.30 16.42
N THR A 190 -24.48 35.17 17.16
CA THR A 190 -25.02 35.78 18.38
C THR A 190 -26.06 36.82 17.97
N SER A 191 -27.33 36.55 18.26
CA SER A 191 -28.38 37.55 18.41
C SER A 191 -29.25 37.16 19.59
#